data_AF-A0A5K0ZJN4-F1
#
_entry.id   AF-A0A5K0ZJN4-F1
#
_cell.length_a   1.000
_cell.length_b   1.000
_cell.length_c   1.000
_cell.angle_alpha   90.00
_cell.angle_beta   90.00
_cell.angle_gamma   90.00
#
_symmetry.space_group_name_H-M   'P 1'
#
loop_
_entity.id
_entity.type
_entity.pdbx_description
1 polymer ?
#
loop_
_entity_poly.entity_id
_entity_poly.type
_entity_poly.pdbx_seq_one_letter_code
_entity_poly.pdbx_strand_id
1 'polypeptide(L)' 'IGRPVLFSLAAEGEAGVRKVLEMLRDEFELTMALNGCCSLKDINRNHIVTEGDMIRTASRL' A
#
# COMPACT_ATOMS: atom_id res chain seq x y z
N ILE A 1 5.11 -1.66 9.05
CA ILE A 1 6.41 -1.49 8.35
C ILE A 1 7.57 -1.73 9.31
N GLY A 2 7.99 -2.99 9.52
CA GLY A 2 9.07 -3.32 10.47
C GLY A 2 10.34 -3.80 9.76
N ARG A 3 10.26 -4.95 9.10
CA ARG A 3 11.38 -5.51 8.31
C ARG A 3 11.98 -4.52 7.31
N PRO A 4 11.22 -3.75 6.51
CA PRO A 4 11.81 -2.78 5.58
C PRO A 4 12.66 -1.70 6.26
N VAL A 5 12.23 -1.23 7.44
CA VAL A 5 12.99 -0.25 8.24
C VAL A 5 14.29 -0.89 8.75
N LEU A 6 14.23 -2.11 9.30
CA LEU A 6 15.41 -2.79 9.81
C LEU A 6 16.44 -3.11 8.70
N PHE A 7 15.97 -3.56 7.54
CA PHE A 7 16.85 -3.91 6.42
C PHE A 7 17.49 -2.68 5.79
N SER A 8 16.74 -1.60 5.63
CA SER A 8 17.29 -0.34 5.09
C SER A 8 18.24 0.36 6.07
N LEU A 9 17.97 0.26 7.38
CA LEU A 9 18.89 0.70 8.41
C LEU A 9 20.22 -0.06 8.34
N ALA A 10 20.17 -1.38 8.15
CA ALA A 10 21.38 -2.19 7.99
C ALA A 10 22.12 -1.89 6.68
N ALA A 11 21.41 -1.51 5.61
CA ALA A 11 22.00 -1.24 4.30
C ALA A 11 22.64 0.15 4.20
N GLU A 12 21.95 1.21 4.62
CA GLU A 12 22.36 2.61 4.41
C GLU A 12 22.09 3.50 5.64
N GLY A 13 21.95 2.92 6.84
CA GLY A 13 21.72 3.68 8.06
C GLY A 13 20.41 4.49 8.02
N GLU A 14 20.43 5.68 8.62
CA GLU A 14 19.27 6.59 8.63
C GLU A 14 18.82 6.96 7.20
N ALA A 15 19.77 7.18 6.28
CA ALA A 15 19.47 7.54 4.89
C ALA A 15 18.66 6.44 4.20
N GLY A 16 19.01 5.17 4.44
CA GLY A 16 18.24 4.02 3.94
C GLY A 16 16.81 4.00 4.48
N VAL A 17 16.63 4.23 5.79
CA VAL A 17 15.30 4.26 6.41
C VAL A 17 14.47 5.39 5.81
N ARG A 18 15.04 6.59 5.68
CA ARG A 18 14.39 7.75 5.06
C ARG A 18 13.92 7.43 3.65
N LYS A 19 14.81 6.85 2.84
CA LYS A 19 14.51 6.45 1.45
C LYS A 19 13.37 5.44 1.37
N VAL A 20 13.34 4.43 2.25
CA VAL A 20 12.23 3.45 2.27
C VAL A 20 10.91 4.09 2.65
N LEU A 21 10.90 5.02 3.60
CA LEU A 21 9.68 5.73 3.98
C LEU A 21 9.19 6.67 2.86
N GLU A 22 10.12 7.33 2.16
CA GLU A 22 9.81 8.16 0.99
C GLU A 22 9.22 7.31 -0.14
N MET A 23 9.87 6.20 -0.53
CA MET A 23 9.32 5.28 -1.54
C MET A 23 7.92 4.80 -1.16
N LEU A 24 7.70 4.37 0.09
CA LEU A 24 6.36 3.92 0.52
C LEU A 24 5.30 5.02 0.42
N ARG A 25 5.67 6.28 0.72
CA ARG A 25 4.76 7.42 0.60
C ARG A 25 4.47 7.73 -0.86
N ASP A 26 5.50 7.80 -1.68
CA ASP A 26 5.39 8.22 -3.08
C ASP A 26 4.63 7.17 -3.91
N GLU A 27 4.88 5.86 -3.71
CA GLU A 27 4.10 4.79 -4.33
C GLU A 27 2.65 4.76 -3.85
N PHE A 28 2.40 5.07 -2.58
CA PHE A 28 1.04 5.15 -2.05
C PHE A 28 0.28 6.34 -2.65
N GLU A 29 0.93 7.50 -2.78
CA GLU A 29 0.36 8.68 -3.44
C GLU A 29 0.07 8.42 -4.92
N LEU A 30 0.99 7.76 -5.63
CA LEU A 30 0.75 7.31 -7.01
C LEU A 30 -0.45 6.38 -7.10
N THR A 31 -0.56 5.41 -6.18
CA THR A 31 -1.71 4.50 -6.13
C THR A 31 -3.01 5.26 -5.88
N MET A 32 -3.01 6.22 -4.97
CA MET A 32 -4.17 7.08 -4.71
C MET A 32 -4.59 7.87 -5.96
N ALA A 33 -3.62 8.51 -6.64
CA ALA A 33 -3.88 9.27 -7.86
C ALA A 33 -4.48 8.39 -8.97
N LEU A 34 -3.94 7.20 -9.18
CA LEU A 34 -4.45 6.24 -10.17
C LEU A 34 -5.86 5.71 -9.84
N ASN A 35 -6.23 5.69 -8.55
CA ASN A 35 -7.55 5.30 -8.08
C ASN A 35 -8.50 6.50 -7.89
N GLY A 36 -8.12 7.70 -8.34
CA GLY A 36 -8.95 8.91 -8.23
C GLY A 36 -9.25 9.33 -6.79
N CYS A 37 -8.36 8.99 -5.85
CA CYS A 37 -8.50 9.34 -4.43
C CYS A 37 -7.62 10.56 -4.10
N CYS A 38 -8.23 11.69 -3.74
CA CYS A 38 -7.51 12.91 -3.38
C CYS A 38 -7.25 13.02 -1.87
N SER A 39 -7.88 12.15 -1.08
CA SER A 39 -7.74 12.10 0.37
C SER A 39 -7.89 10.66 0.87
N LEU A 40 -7.43 10.42 2.10
CA LEU A 40 -7.61 9.11 2.75
C LEU A 40 -9.09 8.73 2.93
N LYS A 41 -10.00 9.72 2.98
CA LYS A 41 -11.45 9.48 3.12
C LYS A 41 -12.06 8.89 1.85
N ASP A 42 -11.43 9.11 0.70
CA ASP A 42 -11.90 8.59 -0.59
C ASP A 42 -11.57 7.10 -0.74
N ILE A 43 -10.61 6.59 0.05
CA ILE A 43 -10.21 5.19 0.06
C ILE A 43 -11.28 4.36 0.78
N ASN A 44 -12.02 3.58 0.01
CA ASN A 44 -13.09 2.73 0.51
C ASN A 44 -13.04 1.32 -0.13
N ARG A 45 -13.92 0.43 0.35
CA ARG A 45 -13.93 -0.99 0.00
C ARG A 45 -14.16 -1.26 -1.49
N ASN A 46 -14.76 -0.33 -2.23
CA ASN A 46 -15.08 -0.51 -3.65
C ASN A 46 -13.85 -0.42 -4.56
N HIS A 47 -12.71 0.08 -4.06
CA HIS A 47 -11.47 0.19 -4.84
C HIS A 47 -10.66 -1.12 -4.93
N ILE A 48 -11.07 -2.16 -4.20
CA ILE A 48 -10.35 -3.44 -4.20
C ILE A 48 -11.31 -4.61 -4.39
N VAL A 49 -10.81 -5.68 -4.98
CA VAL A 49 -11.45 -7.01 -4.94
C VAL A 49 -10.43 -7.96 -4.36
N THR A 50 -10.86 -8.78 -3.41
CA THR A 50 -10.03 -9.75 -2.70
C THR A 50 -10.46 -11.16 -3.09
N GLU A 51 -9.57 -12.11 -2.89
CA GLU A 51 -9.88 -13.54 -3.11
C GLU A 51 -11.12 -14.01 -2.34
N GLY A 52 -11.31 -13.48 -1.12
CA GLY A 52 -12.49 -13.77 -0.31
C GLY A 52 -13.81 -13.32 -0.95
N ASP A 53 -13.84 -12.26 -1.77
CA ASP A 53 -15.06 -11.83 -2.47
C ASP A 53 -15.38 -12.73 -3.65
N MET A 54 -14.33 -13.19 -4.35
CA MET A 54 -14.45 -14.09 -5.49
C MET A 54 -15.03 -15.43 -5.04
N ILE A 55 -14.51 -16.00 -3.95
CA ILE A 55 -15.01 -17.25 -3.37
C ILE A 55 -16.49 -17.11 -2.97
N ARG A 56 -16.86 -16.01 -2.30
CA ARG A 56 -18.25 -15.77 -1.87
C ARG A 56 -19.21 -15.63 -3.05
N THR A 57 -18.79 -15.03 -4.15
CA THR A 57 -19.60 -14.88 -5.36
C THR A 57 -19.76 -16.23 -6.07
N ALA A 58 -18.67 -17.01 -6.17
CA ALA A 58 -18.71 -18.34 -6.78
C ALA A 58 -19.58 -19.34 -6.00
N SER A 59 -19.62 -19.26 -4.67
CA SER A 59 -20.51 -20.11 -3.84
C SER A 59 -21.99 -19.71 -3.90
N ARG A 60 -22.33 -18.57 -4.53
CA ARG A 60 -23.71 -18.09 -4.70
C ARG A 60 -24.28 -18.42 -6.09
N LEU A 61 -23.46 -18.97 -6.99
CA LEU A 61 -23.83 -19.49 -8.30
C LEU A 61 -24.07 -21.00 -8.21
#